data_AF-A0A660MR82-F1
#
_entry.id   AF-A0A660MR82-F1
#
_cell.length_a   1.000
_cell.length_b   1.000
_cell.length_c   1.000
_cell.angle_alpha   90.00
_cell.angle_beta   90.00
_cell.angle_gamma   90.00
#
_symmetry.space_group_name_H-M   'P 1'
#
loop_
_entity.id
_entity.type
_entity.pdbx_description
1 polymer ?
#
loop_
_entity_poly.entity_id
_entity_poly.type
_entity_poly.pdbx_seq_one_letter_code
_entity_poly.pdbx_strand_id
1 'polypeptide(L)'
;MKANEKRIQEMDNEMKNLENYIKEMKDYLKKMKKFQKTFQKLEKYYGEDWMEDEENGKDLQYGILSEDGLYNLFFEKQEIEKEILKFLVAKM
;
A
#
# COMPACT_ATOMS: atom_id res chain seq x y z
N MET A 1 42.24 19.04 18.76
CA MET A 1 41.77 17.81 18.07
C MET A 1 41.22 18.20 16.71
N LYS A 2 41.59 17.53 15.62
CA LYS A 2 40.95 17.71 14.31
C LYS A 2 39.74 16.79 14.19
N ALA A 3 38.73 17.21 13.46
CA ALA A 3 37.53 16.41 13.19
C ALA A 3 37.88 15.22 12.28
N ASN A 4 37.14 14.11 12.44
CA ASN A 4 37.28 12.94 11.56
C ASN A 4 36.38 13.13 10.33
N GLU A 5 36.96 13.66 9.25
CA GLU A 5 36.24 14.03 8.03
C GLU A 5 35.53 12.83 7.37
N LYS A 6 36.16 11.65 7.36
CA LYS A 6 35.55 10.44 6.78
C LYS A 6 34.25 10.07 7.49
N ARG A 7 34.30 10.03 8.83
CA ARG A 7 33.12 9.74 9.65
C ARG A 7 32.03 10.81 9.44
N ILE A 8 32.41 12.08 9.30
CA ILE A 8 31.44 13.16 9.08
C ILE A 8 30.75 13.00 7.73
N GLN A 9 31.49 12.69 6.66
CA GLN A 9 30.93 12.45 5.32
C GLN A 9 29.98 11.25 5.30
N GLU A 10 30.35 10.15 5.97
CA GLU A 10 29.48 8.97 6.11
C GLU A 10 28.16 9.34 6.80
N MET A 11 28.21 10.07 7.92
CA MET A 11 27.00 10.48 8.65
C MET A 11 26.15 11.50 7.87
N ASP A 12 26.77 12.40 7.10
CA ASP A 12 26.06 13.35 6.22
C ASP A 12 25.29 12.62 5.12
N ASN A 13 25.86 11.57 4.54
CA ASN A 13 25.17 10.73 3.56
C ASN A 13 24.00 9.97 4.19
N GLU A 14 24.18 9.39 5.38
CA GLU A 14 23.09 8.74 6.12
C GLU A 14 21.96 9.71 6.45
N MET A 15 22.29 10.95 6.85
CA MET A 15 21.30 12.00 7.11
C MET A 15 20.49 12.33 5.86
N LYS A 16 21.15 12.52 4.71
CA LYS A 16 20.48 12.77 3.41
C LYS A 16 19.58 11.61 3.00
N ASN A 17 20.04 10.38 3.19
CA ASN A 17 19.25 9.19 2.90
C ASN A 17 17.99 9.14 3.79
N LEU A 18 18.15 9.41 5.10
CA LEU A 18 17.03 9.44 6.04
C LEU A 18 16.01 10.51 5.68
N GLU A 19 16.44 11.70 5.27
CA GLU A 19 15.55 12.77 4.79
C GLU A 19 14.72 12.32 3.57
N ASN A 20 15.35 11.61 2.63
CA ASN A 20 14.66 11.06 1.46
C ASN A 20 13.64 9.98 1.88
N TYR A 21 14.02 9.05 2.75
CA TYR A 21 13.10 8.02 3.24
C TYR A 21 11.90 8.61 3.99
N ILE A 22 12.10 9.64 4.81
CA ILE A 22 11.01 10.34 5.49
C ILE A 22 10.05 10.98 4.49
N LYS A 23 10.58 11.59 3.41
CA LYS A 23 9.76 12.17 2.35
C LYS A 23 8.93 11.10 1.65
N GLU A 24 9.55 10.00 1.26
CA GLU A 24 8.88 8.87 0.62
C GLU A 24 7.79 8.27 1.52
N MET A 25 8.07 8.06 2.80
CA MET A 25 7.08 7.58 3.77
C MET A 25 5.87 8.51 3.88
N LYS A 26 6.07 9.84 3.88
CA LYS A 26 4.96 10.80 3.88
C LYS A 26 4.10 10.68 2.62
N ASP A 27 4.72 10.44 1.48
CA ASP A 27 4.00 10.26 0.22
C ASP A 27 3.28 8.90 0.16
N TYR A 28 3.88 7.83 0.67
CA TYR A 28 3.22 6.54 0.85
C TYR A 28 2.01 6.66 1.78
N LEU A 29 2.11 7.40 2.89
CA LEU A 29 0.97 7.61 3.78
C LEU A 29 -0.20 8.32 3.06
N LYS A 30 0.09 9.29 2.17
CA LYS A 30 -0.95 9.92 1.33
C LYS A 30 -1.57 8.90 0.37
N LYS A 31 -0.75 8.05 -0.25
CA LYS A 31 -1.22 6.98 -1.14
C LYS A 31 -2.08 5.97 -0.39
N MET A 32 -1.69 5.54 0.82
CA MET A 32 -2.47 4.65 1.67
C MET A 32 -3.86 5.22 2.01
N LYS A 33 -3.95 6.53 2.28
CA LYS A 33 -5.25 7.19 2.50
C LYS A 33 -6.16 7.16 1.27
N LYS A 34 -5.59 7.29 0.07
CA LYS A 34 -6.35 7.17 -1.19
C LYS A 34 -6.74 5.73 -1.47
N PHE A 35 -5.80 4.82 -1.30
CA PHE A 35 -5.99 3.38 -1.38
C PHE A 35 -7.17 2.91 -0.53
N GLN A 36 -7.26 3.35 0.74
CA GLN A 36 -8.36 2.97 1.62
C GLN A 36 -9.73 3.38 1.07
N LYS A 37 -9.83 4.56 0.45
CA LYS A 37 -11.09 5.02 -0.18
C LYS A 37 -11.45 4.19 -1.40
N THR A 38 -10.46 3.85 -2.23
CA THR A 38 -10.66 2.97 -3.40
C THR A 38 -11.09 1.59 -2.96
N PHE A 39 -10.41 1.02 -1.96
CA PHE A 39 -10.76 -0.28 -1.39
C PHE A 39 -12.20 -0.31 -0.89
N GLN A 40 -12.61 0.65 -0.06
CA GLN A 40 -14.00 0.72 0.45
C GLN A 40 -15.05 0.76 -0.66
N LYS A 41 -14.76 1.46 -1.76
CA LYS A 41 -15.66 1.50 -2.92
C LYS A 41 -15.77 0.13 -3.58
N LEU A 42 -14.64 -0.55 -3.79
CA LEU A 42 -14.61 -1.87 -4.43
C LEU A 42 -15.18 -2.96 -3.52
N GLU A 43 -14.92 -2.91 -2.23
CA GLU A 43 -15.47 -3.82 -1.22
C GLU A 43 -16.99 -3.70 -1.16
N LYS A 44 -17.51 -2.47 -1.15
CA LYS A 44 -18.95 -2.22 -1.22
C LYS A 44 -19.55 -2.80 -2.50
N TYR A 45 -18.95 -2.50 -3.65
CA TYR A 45 -19.41 -3.03 -4.93
C TYR A 45 -19.41 -4.56 -4.96
N TYR A 46 -18.35 -5.20 -4.45
CA TYR A 46 -18.25 -6.66 -4.37
C TYR A 46 -19.35 -7.29 -3.53
N GLY A 47 -19.78 -6.60 -2.45
CA GLY A 47 -20.82 -7.08 -1.55
C GLY A 47 -22.26 -6.78 -1.98
N GLU A 48 -22.47 -5.82 -2.88
CA GLU A 48 -23.81 -5.35 -3.26
C GLU A 48 -24.17 -5.68 -4.72
N ASP A 49 -23.38 -5.23 -5.69
CA ASP A 49 -23.78 -5.21 -7.10
C ASP A 49 -23.01 -6.24 -7.97
N TRP A 50 -21.83 -6.68 -7.51
CA TRP A 50 -20.90 -7.45 -8.35
C TRP A 50 -21.47 -8.77 -8.88
N MET A 51 -22.25 -9.49 -8.07
CA MET A 51 -22.82 -10.78 -8.48
C MET A 51 -23.84 -10.60 -9.62
N GLU A 52 -24.68 -9.57 -9.54
CA GLU A 52 -25.63 -9.25 -10.61
C GLU A 52 -24.90 -8.83 -11.90
N ASP A 53 -23.87 -8.00 -11.76
CA ASP A 53 -23.07 -7.56 -12.91
C ASP A 53 -22.24 -8.70 -13.54
N GLU A 54 -21.73 -9.64 -12.74
CA GLU A 54 -21.04 -10.84 -13.24
C GLU A 54 -22.00 -11.74 -14.01
N GLU A 55 -23.19 -12.00 -13.44
CA GLU A 55 -24.17 -12.89 -14.05
C GLU A 55 -24.69 -12.35 -15.40
N ASN A 56 -24.94 -11.03 -15.45
CA ASN A 56 -25.47 -10.36 -16.64
C ASN A 56 -24.38 -9.89 -17.62
N GLY A 57 -23.12 -9.81 -17.16
CA GLY A 57 -21.99 -9.26 -17.90
C GLY A 57 -21.04 -10.30 -18.48
N LYS A 58 -21.45 -11.57 -18.61
CA LYS A 58 -20.56 -12.70 -19.02
C LYS A 58 -19.83 -12.51 -20.35
N ASP A 59 -20.42 -11.76 -21.28
CA ASP A 59 -19.80 -11.45 -22.57
C ASP A 59 -18.84 -10.24 -22.50
N LEU A 60 -18.78 -9.54 -21.37
CA LEU A 60 -17.94 -8.36 -21.16
C LEU A 60 -16.56 -8.76 -20.63
N GLN A 61 -15.51 -8.25 -21.27
CA GLN A 61 -14.12 -8.53 -20.88
C GLN A 61 -13.57 -7.48 -19.92
N TYR A 62 -14.17 -7.35 -18.73
CA TYR A 62 -13.67 -6.50 -17.66
C TYR A 62 -13.09 -7.32 -16.52
N GLY A 63 -11.85 -7.04 -16.12
CA GLY A 63 -11.20 -7.76 -15.01
C GLY A 63 -11.95 -7.69 -13.67
N ILE A 64 -12.81 -6.68 -13.49
CA ILE A 64 -13.67 -6.56 -12.30
C ILE A 64 -14.70 -7.68 -12.20
N LEU A 65 -15.12 -8.28 -13.32
CA LEU A 65 -16.10 -9.36 -13.39
C LEU A 65 -15.44 -10.75 -13.34
N SER A 66 -14.13 -10.83 -13.13
CA SER A 66 -13.47 -12.12 -12.94
C SER A 66 -13.83 -12.72 -11.59
N GLU A 67 -14.08 -14.04 -11.56
CA GLU A 67 -14.49 -14.78 -10.35
C GLU A 67 -13.58 -14.50 -9.14
N ASP A 68 -12.27 -14.47 -9.38
CA ASP A 68 -11.27 -14.32 -8.30
C ASP A 68 -10.62 -12.93 -8.22
N GLY A 69 -10.93 -12.00 -9.13
CA GLY A 69 -10.15 -10.77 -9.28
C GLY A 69 -10.16 -9.88 -8.04
N LEU A 70 -11.35 -9.54 -7.55
CA LEU A 70 -11.51 -8.72 -6.35
C LEU A 70 -11.10 -9.47 -5.08
N TYR A 71 -11.43 -10.76 -5.00
CA TYR A 71 -11.05 -11.61 -3.87
C TYR A 71 -9.53 -11.64 -3.66
N ASN A 72 -8.76 -11.92 -4.72
CA ASN A 72 -7.29 -11.96 -4.67
C ASN A 72 -6.72 -10.60 -4.28
N LEU A 73 -7.24 -9.51 -4.85
CA LEU A 73 -6.79 -8.16 -4.53
C LEU A 73 -7.05 -7.79 -3.06
N PHE A 74 -8.19 -8.19 -2.51
CA PHE A 74 -8.53 -7.95 -1.11
C PHE A 74 -7.65 -8.78 -0.17
N PHE A 75 -7.33 -10.02 -0.55
CA PHE A 75 -6.42 -10.87 0.19
C PHE A 75 -4.99 -10.28 0.24
N GLU A 76 -4.44 -9.88 -0.91
CA GLU A 76 -3.12 -9.25 -1.00
C GLU A 76 -3.03 -7.99 -0.15
N LYS A 77 -4.08 -7.14 -0.17
CA LYS A 77 -4.19 -6.00 0.74
C LYS A 77 -4.03 -6.43 2.20
N GLN A 78 -4.80 -7.43 2.64
CA GLN A 78 -4.83 -7.84 4.04
C GLN A 78 -3.45 -8.35 4.48
N GLU A 79 -2.74 -9.07 3.62
CA GLU A 79 -1.39 -9.54 3.92
C GLU A 79 -0.40 -8.38 4.08
N ILE A 80 -0.41 -7.41 3.16
CA ILE A 80 0.45 -6.22 3.26
C ILE A 80 0.13 -5.40 4.52
N GLU A 81 -1.15 -5.23 4.87
CA GLU A 81 -1.53 -4.52 6.10
C GLU A 81 -1.04 -5.25 7.36
N LYS A 82 -1.11 -6.58 7.40
CA LYS A 82 -0.56 -7.37 8.51
C LYS A 82 0.94 -7.17 8.63
N GLU A 83 1.68 -7.16 7.51
CA GLU A 83 3.13 -6.91 7.53
C GLU A 83 3.47 -5.51 8.07
N ILE A 84 2.74 -4.49 7.62
CA ILE A 84 2.89 -3.11 8.11
C ILE A 84 2.61 -3.04 9.61
N LEU A 85 1.51 -3.64 10.08
CA LEU A 85 1.15 -3.65 11.49
C LEU A 85 2.20 -4.38 12.35
N LYS A 86 2.69 -5.54 11.90
CA LYS A 86 3.77 -6.28 12.58
C LYS A 86 5.02 -5.40 12.72
N PHE A 87 5.41 -4.71 11.66
CA PHE A 87 6.56 -3.80 11.69
C PHE A 87 6.37 -2.64 12.65
N LEU A 88 5.18 -2.02 12.66
CA LEU A 88 4.90 -0.89 13.53
C LEU A 88 4.83 -1.30 15.00
N VAL A 89 4.15 -2.41 15.33
CA VAL A 89 4.04 -2.92 16.69
C VAL A 89 5.40 -3.30 17.25
N ALA A 90 6.28 -3.93 16.45
CA ALA A 90 7.64 -4.27 16.89
C ALA A 90 8.52 -3.04 17.20
N LYS A 91 8.10 -1.83 16.80
CA LYS A 91 8.81 -0.57 17.03
C LYS A 91 8.20 0.31 18.12
N MET A 92 7.01 -0.03 18.63
CA MET A 92 6.39 0.63 19.78
C MET A 92 6.91 0.03 21.08
#